data_AF-X0W256-F1
#
_entry.id   AF-X0W256-F1
#
_cell.length_a   1.000
_cell.length_b   1.000
_cell.length_c   1.000
_cell.angle_alpha   90.00
_cell.angle_beta   90.00
_cell.angle_gamma   90.00
#
_symmetry.space_group_name_H-M   'P 1'
#
loop_
_entity.id
_entity.type
_entity.pdbx_description
1 polymer ?
#
loop_
_entity_poly.entity_id
_entity_poly.type
_entity_poly.pdbx_seq_one_letter_code
_entity_poly.pdbx_strand_id
1 'polypeptide(L)'
;NIILRTSGAFRDFTGVSVTTTAQQATSVTATITSPAIREATAGSSGNSVTYRITPSGGTADKFKISNPFTGNNLSVDSVEIDGRLQWFQESATPPSGHPTGENQIIWYYDTSNDRLEVWSRQSAVVPGKNIDITFKFDAPTSTSTGNNFNLYAFDDFQDAAAEDTTNIINTNVDFDIIPGPLDHFVYTTNPGATETAGGAIAVFIEARDSNDNLVDTYVGPAVISDTTGTISEGSAGGGVTSIVFIGGEYDGTGGTLY
;
A
#
# COMPACT_ATOMS: atom_id res chain seq x y z
N ASN A 1 -66.87 -38.57 4.48
CA ASN A 1 -66.38 -39.18 3.24
C ASN A 1 -66.48 -38.18 2.10
N ILE A 2 -65.44 -37.38 1.89
CA ILE A 2 -65.24 -36.67 0.62
C ILE A 2 -63.88 -37.11 0.11
N ILE A 3 -63.94 -38.00 -0.88
CA ILE A 3 -62.80 -38.54 -1.60
C ILE A 3 -62.45 -37.52 -2.69
N LEU A 4 -61.30 -36.89 -2.56
CA LEU A 4 -60.72 -36.02 -3.59
C LEU A 4 -60.06 -36.90 -4.65
N ARG A 5 -60.60 -36.87 -5.87
CA ARG A 5 -59.95 -37.39 -7.08
C ARG A 5 -59.23 -36.23 -7.76
N THR A 6 -57.93 -36.36 -8.02
CA THR A 6 -57.22 -35.52 -8.99
C THR A 6 -56.71 -36.40 -10.13
N SER A 7 -57.21 -36.10 -11.32
CA SER A 7 -56.72 -36.58 -12.60
C SER A 7 -55.63 -35.62 -13.08
N GLY A 8 -54.41 -36.11 -13.29
CA GLY A 8 -53.33 -35.31 -13.87
C GLY A 8 -52.10 -36.18 -14.07
N ALA A 9 -51.80 -36.49 -15.32
CA ALA A 9 -50.74 -37.39 -15.75
C ALA A 9 -49.36 -36.94 -15.26
N PHE A 10 -48.58 -37.86 -14.69
CA PHE A 10 -47.13 -37.77 -14.71
C PHE A 10 -46.68 -37.83 -16.17
N ARG A 11 -46.12 -36.74 -16.70
CA ARG A 11 -45.40 -36.76 -17.97
C ARG A 11 -43.94 -37.12 -17.66
N ASP A 12 -43.53 -38.27 -18.18
CA ASP A 12 -42.14 -38.64 -18.38
C ASP A 12 -41.48 -37.61 -19.31
N PHE A 13 -40.36 -37.02 -18.87
CA PHE A 13 -39.60 -36.03 -19.64
C PHE A 13 -38.35 -36.66 -20.27
N THR A 14 -38.52 -37.83 -20.87
CA THR A 14 -37.54 -38.41 -21.78
C THR A 14 -37.37 -37.49 -23.00
N GLY A 15 -36.26 -36.75 -23.05
CA GLY A 15 -35.91 -35.85 -24.15
C GLY A 15 -35.96 -34.35 -23.83
N VAL A 16 -36.17 -33.94 -22.58
CA VAL A 16 -35.92 -32.55 -22.17
C VAL A 16 -34.46 -32.42 -21.78
N SER A 17 -33.66 -31.80 -22.64
CA SER A 17 -32.44 -31.13 -22.19
C SER A 17 -32.89 -30.03 -21.23
N VAL A 18 -32.94 -30.36 -19.93
CA VAL A 18 -32.93 -29.35 -18.90
C VAL A 18 -31.55 -28.74 -19.02
N THR A 19 -31.45 -27.59 -19.69
CA THR A 19 -30.36 -26.67 -19.43
C THR A 19 -30.58 -26.21 -17.99
N THR A 20 -30.09 -26.99 -17.02
CA THR A 20 -29.68 -26.40 -15.77
C THR A 20 -28.54 -25.50 -16.19
N THR A 21 -28.82 -24.20 -16.34
CA THR A 21 -27.75 -23.22 -16.14
C THR A 21 -27.29 -23.52 -14.72
N ALA A 22 -26.24 -24.33 -14.57
CA ALA A 22 -25.47 -24.28 -13.36
C ALA A 22 -25.13 -22.80 -13.23
N GLN A 23 -25.67 -22.11 -12.22
CA GLN A 23 -25.08 -20.86 -11.79
C GLN A 23 -23.65 -21.22 -11.38
N GLN A 24 -22.72 -21.04 -12.32
CA GLN A 24 -21.28 -21.05 -12.08
C GLN A 24 -20.96 -19.64 -11.55
N ALA A 25 -20.26 -19.39 -10.45
CA ALA A 25 -19.76 -20.21 -9.35
C ALA A 25 -19.76 -19.31 -8.09
N THR A 26 -19.60 -19.88 -6.90
CA THR A 26 -19.42 -19.12 -5.64
C THR A 26 -18.28 -18.08 -5.78
N SER A 27 -18.41 -16.88 -5.20
CA SER A 27 -17.32 -15.90 -5.11
C SER A 27 -15.99 -16.57 -4.75
N VAL A 28 -14.89 -16.12 -5.35
CA VAL A 28 -13.57 -16.70 -5.08
C VAL A 28 -13.23 -16.68 -3.59
N THR A 29 -12.77 -17.81 -3.06
CA THR A 29 -12.08 -17.87 -1.78
C THR A 29 -10.59 -17.97 -2.02
N ALA A 30 -9.79 -17.04 -1.50
CA ALA A 30 -8.36 -17.01 -1.75
C ALA A 30 -7.55 -16.60 -0.52
N THR A 31 -6.31 -17.07 -0.47
CA THR A 31 -5.29 -16.54 0.45
C THR A 31 -4.38 -15.60 -0.31
N ILE A 32 -4.06 -14.46 0.30
CA ILE A 32 -3.09 -13.50 -0.24
C ILE A 32 -1.79 -13.63 0.55
N THR A 33 -0.68 -13.68 -0.17
CA THR A 33 0.67 -13.58 0.39
C THR A 33 1.45 -12.52 -0.38
N SER A 34 2.17 -11.65 0.32
CA SER A 34 3.13 -10.71 -0.28
C SER A 34 4.54 -11.16 0.11
N PRO A 35 5.45 -11.43 -0.86
CA PRO A 35 6.73 -12.05 -0.54
C PRO A 35 7.82 -11.09 0.01
N ALA A 36 7.71 -9.76 -0.14
CA ALA A 36 8.47 -8.69 0.57
C ALA A 36 8.51 -7.38 -0.25
N ILE A 37 8.03 -6.27 0.31
CA ILE A 37 8.72 -5.09 0.88
C ILE A 37 7.61 -4.43 1.73
N ARG A 38 7.90 -4.02 2.96
CA ARG A 38 6.92 -3.40 3.88
C ARG A 38 7.26 -1.95 4.20
N GLU A 39 8.32 -1.42 3.62
CA GLU A 39 8.78 -0.06 3.85
C GLU A 39 9.14 0.58 2.51
N ALA A 40 8.76 1.84 2.32
CA ALA A 40 9.33 2.69 1.28
C ALA A 40 9.85 3.97 1.90
N THR A 41 10.90 4.53 1.32
CA THR A 41 11.38 5.85 1.71
C THR A 41 10.39 6.92 1.25
N ALA A 42 10.11 7.90 2.10
CA ALA A 42 9.27 9.03 1.76
C ALA A 42 9.75 9.74 0.47
N GLY A 43 8.82 9.98 -0.46
CA GLY A 43 9.09 10.60 -1.76
C GLY A 43 9.86 9.73 -2.78
N SER A 44 10.14 8.45 -2.46
CA SER A 44 10.71 7.53 -3.44
C SER A 44 9.71 7.17 -4.54
N SER A 45 10.20 6.94 -5.75
CA SER A 45 9.38 6.58 -6.91
C SER A 45 9.64 5.16 -7.40
N GLY A 46 8.66 4.58 -8.08
CA GLY A 46 8.79 3.26 -8.70
C GLY A 46 8.89 2.10 -7.71
N ASN A 47 8.44 2.27 -6.48
CA ASN A 47 8.30 1.18 -5.51
C ASN A 47 7.31 0.15 -6.05
N SER A 48 7.49 -1.12 -5.72
CA SER A 48 6.63 -2.20 -6.22
C SER A 48 6.25 -3.20 -5.14
N VAL A 49 5.02 -3.69 -5.19
CA VAL A 49 4.52 -4.77 -4.34
C VAL A 49 3.92 -5.86 -5.21
N THR A 50 4.24 -7.12 -4.89
CA THR A 50 3.65 -8.29 -5.55
C THR A 50 2.69 -8.97 -4.60
N TYR A 51 1.43 -9.10 -5.03
CA TYR A 51 0.42 -9.90 -4.36
C TYR A 51 0.29 -11.24 -5.04
N ARG A 52 0.62 -12.30 -4.30
CA ARG A 52 0.32 -13.68 -4.68
C ARG A 52 -1.02 -14.09 -4.13
N ILE A 53 -1.93 -14.39 -5.03
CA ILE A 53 -3.30 -14.81 -4.77
C ILE A 53 -3.37 -16.31 -5.10
N THR A 54 -3.74 -17.11 -4.11
CA THR A 54 -3.94 -18.55 -4.28
C THR A 54 -5.40 -18.88 -4.04
N PRO A 55 -6.21 -19.01 -5.10
CA PRO A 55 -7.60 -19.43 -4.99
C PRO A 55 -7.72 -20.87 -4.49
N SER A 56 -8.64 -21.05 -3.56
CA SER A 56 -9.00 -22.32 -2.92
C SER A 56 -10.42 -22.78 -3.27
N GLY A 57 -11.25 -21.88 -3.78
CA GLY A 57 -12.64 -22.10 -4.16
C GLY A 57 -13.15 -20.95 -5.04
N GLY A 58 -14.25 -21.19 -5.75
CA GLY A 58 -14.90 -20.17 -6.58
C GLY A 58 -14.11 -19.72 -7.81
N THR A 59 -14.62 -18.69 -8.48
CA THR A 59 -13.97 -18.02 -9.62
C THR A 59 -13.93 -16.52 -9.46
N ALA A 60 -13.01 -15.84 -10.14
CA ALA A 60 -12.97 -14.38 -10.22
C ALA A 60 -12.43 -13.90 -11.55
N ASP A 61 -12.88 -12.70 -11.91
CA ASP A 61 -12.60 -12.06 -13.19
C ASP A 61 -11.97 -10.68 -12.99
N LYS A 62 -12.24 -10.05 -11.85
CA LYS A 62 -11.75 -8.72 -11.49
C LYS A 62 -11.10 -8.72 -10.11
N PHE A 63 -10.00 -7.99 -10.00
CA PHE A 63 -9.37 -7.62 -8.74
C PHE A 63 -9.44 -6.11 -8.55
N LYS A 64 -9.57 -5.68 -7.30
CA LYS A 64 -9.43 -4.27 -6.93
C LYS A 64 -8.47 -4.13 -5.76
N ILE A 65 -7.56 -3.18 -5.83
CA ILE A 65 -6.57 -2.89 -4.80
C ILE A 65 -6.79 -1.46 -4.33
N SER A 66 -7.19 -1.27 -3.07
CA SER A 66 -7.30 0.07 -2.49
C SER A 66 -5.93 0.68 -2.31
N ASN A 67 -5.77 1.95 -2.63
CA ASN A 67 -4.55 2.69 -2.40
C ASN A 67 -4.68 3.52 -1.10
N PRO A 68 -3.84 3.28 -0.08
CA PRO A 68 -3.83 4.09 1.14
C PRO A 68 -3.19 5.48 0.93
N PHE A 69 -2.51 5.72 -0.20
CA PHE A 69 -1.78 6.95 -0.49
C PHE A 69 -2.55 7.87 -1.42
N THR A 70 -3.58 8.56 -0.91
CA THR A 70 -4.42 9.49 -1.68
C THR A 70 -3.58 10.47 -2.50
N GLY A 71 -3.92 10.61 -3.78
CA GLY A 71 -3.24 11.51 -4.72
C GLY A 71 -1.99 10.93 -5.38
N ASN A 72 -1.50 9.76 -4.95
CA ASN A 72 -0.51 8.97 -5.68
C ASN A 72 -1.26 7.90 -6.47
N ASN A 73 -0.90 7.65 -7.73
CA ASN A 73 -1.58 6.62 -8.52
C ASN A 73 -0.83 5.29 -8.44
N LEU A 74 -1.59 4.20 -8.50
CA LEU A 74 -1.02 2.87 -8.70
C LEU A 74 -1.01 2.53 -10.19
N SER A 75 -0.04 1.73 -10.60
CA SER A 75 0.03 1.17 -11.96
C SER A 75 0.38 -0.31 -11.91
N VAL A 76 -0.10 -1.09 -12.87
CA VAL A 76 0.28 -2.50 -12.98
C VAL A 76 1.66 -2.59 -13.63
N ASP A 77 2.57 -3.34 -12.99
CA ASP A 77 3.90 -3.65 -13.53
C ASP A 77 3.93 -5.03 -14.19
N SER A 78 3.34 -6.04 -13.54
CA SER A 78 3.23 -7.38 -14.11
C SER A 78 2.03 -8.14 -13.55
N VAL A 79 1.51 -9.06 -14.35
CA VAL A 79 0.55 -10.07 -13.90
C VAL A 79 1.00 -11.43 -14.42
N GLU A 80 1.16 -12.39 -13.52
CA GLU A 80 1.49 -13.77 -13.86
C GLU A 80 0.38 -14.71 -13.38
N ILE A 81 0.03 -15.69 -14.22
CA ILE A 81 -0.90 -16.77 -13.86
C ILE A 81 -0.14 -18.08 -14.02
N ASP A 82 0.02 -18.83 -12.93
CA ASP A 82 0.88 -20.02 -12.83
C ASP A 82 2.32 -19.79 -13.34
N GLY A 83 2.88 -18.61 -13.03
CA GLY A 83 4.22 -18.22 -13.48
C GLY A 83 4.30 -17.90 -14.97
N ARG A 84 3.17 -17.82 -15.68
CA ARG A 84 3.11 -17.33 -17.06
C ARG A 84 2.73 -15.85 -17.05
N LEU A 85 3.64 -15.01 -17.54
CA LEU A 85 3.39 -13.60 -17.76
C LEU A 85 2.21 -13.38 -18.71
N GLN A 86 1.29 -12.52 -18.29
CA GLN A 86 0.14 -12.09 -19.06
C GLN A 86 0.46 -10.82 -19.84
N TRP A 87 -0.19 -10.63 -20.99
CA TRP A 87 -0.15 -9.35 -21.68
C TRP A 87 -1.15 -8.42 -21.03
N PHE A 88 -0.71 -7.23 -20.62
CA PHE A 88 -1.60 -6.27 -19.96
C PHE A 88 -1.66 -4.94 -20.72
N GLN A 89 -2.80 -4.28 -20.60
CA GLN A 89 -3.06 -2.97 -21.20
C GLN A 89 -3.70 -2.03 -20.18
N GLU A 90 -3.21 -0.79 -20.10
CA GLU A 90 -3.86 0.29 -19.37
C GLU A 90 -5.10 0.77 -20.13
N SER A 91 -6.19 0.99 -19.40
CA SER A 91 -7.41 1.63 -19.88
C SER A 91 -7.54 3.01 -19.25
N ALA A 92 -7.94 4.00 -20.04
CA ALA A 92 -8.18 5.37 -19.56
C ALA A 92 -9.54 5.53 -18.84
N THR A 93 -10.45 4.57 -19.00
CA THR A 93 -11.78 4.53 -18.38
C THR A 93 -12.04 3.15 -17.79
N PRO A 94 -12.98 3.00 -16.83
CA PRO A 94 -13.43 1.69 -16.39
C PRO A 94 -13.84 0.86 -17.62
N PRO A 95 -13.31 -0.37 -17.79
CA PRO A 95 -13.68 -1.17 -18.95
C PRO A 95 -15.17 -1.52 -18.91
N SER A 96 -15.79 -1.74 -20.07
CA SER A 96 -17.22 -2.07 -20.17
C SER A 96 -17.49 -3.57 -20.29
N GLY A 97 -16.45 -4.39 -20.22
CA GLY A 97 -16.45 -5.81 -20.56
C GLY A 97 -15.14 -6.48 -20.19
N HIS A 98 -15.14 -7.81 -20.08
CA HIS A 98 -13.90 -8.57 -19.94
C HIS A 98 -12.99 -8.40 -21.16
N PRO A 99 -11.66 -8.48 -20.99
CA PRO A 99 -10.74 -8.67 -22.10
C PRO A 99 -11.11 -9.91 -22.92
N THR A 100 -10.96 -9.81 -24.25
CA THR A 100 -11.33 -10.86 -25.19
C THR A 100 -10.14 -11.51 -25.87
N GLY A 101 -8.90 -11.11 -25.57
CA GLY A 101 -7.64 -11.68 -26.08
C GLY A 101 -7.02 -12.71 -25.12
N GLU A 102 -6.40 -13.77 -25.64
CA GLU A 102 -5.89 -14.86 -24.80
C GLU A 102 -4.73 -14.33 -23.95
N ASN A 103 -4.73 -14.62 -22.64
CA ASN A 103 -3.76 -14.07 -21.69
C ASN A 103 -3.75 -12.53 -21.63
N GLN A 104 -4.87 -11.88 -21.99
CA GLN A 104 -5.03 -10.43 -21.88
C GLN A 104 -5.56 -10.05 -20.51
N ILE A 105 -4.90 -9.08 -19.90
CA ILE A 105 -5.33 -8.32 -18.72
C ILE A 105 -5.60 -6.88 -19.17
N ILE A 106 -6.62 -6.25 -18.60
CA ILE A 106 -6.84 -4.81 -18.70
C ILE A 106 -6.78 -4.25 -17.29
N TRP A 107 -6.18 -3.09 -17.10
CA TRP A 107 -6.21 -2.42 -15.80
C TRP A 107 -6.60 -0.95 -15.93
N TYR A 108 -7.13 -0.40 -14.84
CA TYR A 108 -7.59 0.98 -14.75
C TYR A 108 -7.36 1.49 -13.32
N TYR A 109 -6.86 2.71 -13.17
CA TYR A 109 -6.78 3.36 -11.87
C TYR A 109 -7.95 4.33 -11.68
N ASP A 110 -8.82 4.04 -10.71
CA ASP A 110 -9.92 4.90 -10.31
C ASP A 110 -9.43 5.97 -9.34
N THR A 111 -9.11 7.16 -9.89
CA THR A 111 -8.68 8.31 -9.10
C THR A 111 -9.77 8.86 -8.18
N SER A 112 -11.04 8.51 -8.39
CA SER A 112 -12.15 9.03 -7.56
C SER A 112 -12.28 8.23 -6.26
N ASN A 113 -11.83 6.98 -6.26
CA ASN A 113 -11.92 6.06 -5.12
C ASN A 113 -10.54 5.55 -4.66
N ASP A 114 -9.45 6.13 -5.18
CA ASP A 114 -8.06 5.71 -4.92
C ASP A 114 -7.88 4.20 -5.05
N ARG A 115 -8.21 3.63 -6.22
CA ARG A 115 -8.28 2.17 -6.39
C ARG A 115 -7.77 1.69 -7.74
N LEU A 116 -6.87 0.72 -7.71
CA LEU A 116 -6.45 0.01 -8.91
C LEU A 116 -7.42 -1.13 -9.20
N GLU A 117 -7.92 -1.23 -10.42
CA GLU A 117 -8.73 -2.35 -10.88
C GLU A 117 -7.97 -3.15 -11.95
N VAL A 118 -7.91 -4.48 -11.79
CA VAL A 118 -7.23 -5.41 -12.69
C VAL A 118 -8.23 -6.46 -13.18
N TRP A 119 -8.46 -6.49 -14.48
CA TRP A 119 -9.52 -7.26 -15.12
C TRP A 119 -8.90 -8.33 -15.99
N SER A 120 -9.38 -9.55 -15.81
CA SER A 120 -8.94 -10.74 -16.53
C SER A 120 -10.07 -11.29 -17.39
N ARG A 121 -9.74 -12.29 -18.23
CA ARG A 121 -10.75 -13.03 -18.96
C ARG A 121 -11.69 -13.77 -18.01
N GLN A 122 -12.87 -14.09 -18.53
CA GLN A 122 -13.87 -14.84 -17.78
C GLN A 122 -13.28 -16.11 -17.16
N SER A 123 -13.42 -16.21 -15.84
CA SER A 123 -12.98 -17.26 -14.94
C SER A 123 -11.50 -17.61 -15.06
N ALA A 124 -10.62 -16.62 -15.28
CA ALA A 124 -9.17 -16.86 -15.32
C ALA A 124 -8.59 -17.24 -13.95
N VAL A 125 -9.28 -16.85 -12.88
CA VAL A 125 -8.91 -17.14 -11.49
C VAL A 125 -9.73 -18.34 -11.03
N VAL A 126 -9.08 -19.49 -10.88
CA VAL A 126 -9.72 -20.75 -10.46
C VAL A 126 -8.89 -21.47 -9.41
N PRO A 127 -9.48 -22.39 -8.61
CA PRO A 127 -8.74 -23.11 -7.60
C PRO A 127 -7.56 -23.90 -8.17
N GLY A 128 -6.44 -23.89 -7.45
CA GLY A 128 -5.20 -24.56 -7.86
C GLY A 128 -4.31 -23.74 -8.80
N LYS A 129 -4.68 -22.49 -9.09
CA LYS A 129 -3.82 -21.51 -9.75
C LYS A 129 -3.07 -20.63 -8.74
N ASN A 130 -1.95 -20.05 -9.16
CA ASN A 130 -1.33 -18.92 -8.46
C ASN A 130 -1.37 -17.70 -9.37
N ILE A 131 -1.86 -16.58 -8.85
CA ILE A 131 -1.93 -15.31 -9.56
C ILE A 131 -1.04 -14.33 -8.84
N ASP A 132 0.01 -13.85 -9.51
CA ASP A 132 0.90 -12.83 -8.98
C ASP A 132 0.58 -11.50 -9.68
N ILE A 133 0.16 -10.50 -8.92
CA ILE A 133 -0.07 -9.13 -9.40
C ILE A 133 1.00 -8.25 -8.81
N THR A 134 1.89 -7.72 -9.64
CA THR A 134 2.86 -6.71 -9.24
C THR A 134 2.36 -5.34 -9.67
N PHE A 135 2.24 -4.42 -8.72
CA PHE A 135 1.89 -3.03 -8.97
C PHE A 135 2.96 -2.10 -8.45
N LYS A 136 3.07 -0.94 -9.09
CA LYS A 136 3.97 0.15 -8.72
C LYS A 136 3.23 1.30 -8.07
N PHE A 137 3.93 1.99 -7.17
CA PHE A 137 3.46 3.20 -6.53
C PHE A 137 4.63 4.15 -6.26
N ASP A 138 4.30 5.45 -6.20
CA ASP A 138 5.19 6.47 -5.67
C ASP A 138 4.83 6.71 -4.20
N ALA A 139 5.84 6.72 -3.33
CA ALA A 139 5.64 6.93 -1.92
C ALA A 139 5.30 8.40 -1.64
N PRO A 140 4.37 8.70 -0.71
CA PRO A 140 4.11 10.07 -0.29
C PRO A 140 5.38 10.67 0.33
N THR A 141 5.46 12.01 0.34
CA THR A 141 6.61 12.73 0.90
C THR A 141 6.62 12.77 2.42
N SER A 142 5.51 12.42 3.09
CA SER A 142 5.40 12.35 4.55
C SER A 142 5.50 10.91 5.04
N THR A 143 6.11 10.71 6.21
CA THR A 143 6.13 9.40 6.88
C THR A 143 4.75 8.97 7.39
N SER A 144 4.51 7.66 7.43
CA SER A 144 3.27 7.07 7.95
C SER A 144 3.46 5.59 8.26
N THR A 145 2.68 5.04 9.19
CA THR A 145 2.74 3.62 9.57
C THR A 145 1.41 2.91 9.38
N GLY A 146 1.42 1.60 9.11
CA GLY A 146 0.20 0.79 9.06
C GLY A 146 -0.65 1.05 7.81
N ASN A 147 -0.04 1.51 6.71
CA ASN A 147 -0.73 1.72 5.45
C ASN A 147 -1.05 0.36 4.82
N ASN A 148 -2.27 0.18 4.32
CA ASN A 148 -2.70 -1.12 3.81
C ASN A 148 -3.31 -1.02 2.41
N PHE A 149 -2.74 -1.78 1.49
CA PHE A 149 -3.30 -2.02 0.17
C PHE A 149 -4.28 -3.20 0.23
N ASN A 150 -5.55 -2.93 0.53
CA ASN A 150 -6.56 -3.99 0.60
C ASN A 150 -6.89 -4.51 -0.80
N LEU A 151 -6.78 -5.82 -0.99
CA LEU A 151 -7.16 -6.50 -2.22
C LEU A 151 -8.55 -7.12 -2.07
N TYR A 152 -9.37 -6.92 -3.09
CA TYR A 152 -10.70 -7.45 -3.27
C TYR A 152 -10.75 -8.19 -4.61
N ALA A 153 -11.52 -9.27 -4.71
CA ALA A 153 -11.70 -10.02 -5.95
C ALA A 153 -13.20 -10.25 -6.18
N PHE A 154 -13.59 -10.22 -7.45
CA PHE A 154 -14.97 -10.20 -7.88
C PHE A 154 -15.15 -11.08 -9.12
N ASP A 155 -16.31 -11.72 -9.20
CA ASP A 155 -16.81 -12.40 -10.39
C ASP A 155 -17.91 -11.51 -11.01
N ASP A 156 -17.50 -10.48 -11.76
CA ASP A 156 -18.29 -9.25 -11.89
C ASP A 156 -19.05 -9.04 -13.21
N PHE A 157 -19.49 -10.11 -13.88
CA PHE A 157 -20.41 -9.97 -15.03
C PHE A 157 -21.70 -10.79 -14.95
N GLN A 158 -21.95 -11.50 -13.83
CA GLN A 158 -23.25 -12.16 -13.60
C GLN A 158 -23.95 -11.79 -12.29
N ASP A 159 -23.24 -11.32 -11.27
CA ASP A 159 -23.87 -10.89 -10.03
C ASP A 159 -24.16 -9.39 -10.01
N ALA A 160 -25.46 -9.06 -10.04
CA ALA A 160 -25.97 -7.71 -9.80
C ALA A 160 -25.86 -7.28 -8.32
N ALA A 161 -25.33 -8.16 -7.45
CA ALA A 161 -25.18 -7.92 -6.03
C ALA A 161 -23.83 -7.25 -5.72
N ALA A 162 -23.85 -6.33 -4.76
CA ALA A 162 -22.76 -5.46 -4.33
C ALA A 162 -21.42 -6.18 -4.09
N GLU A 163 -20.34 -5.39 -4.05
CA GLU A 163 -18.97 -5.84 -3.77
C GLU A 163 -18.92 -6.90 -2.64
N ASP A 164 -18.72 -8.18 -2.97
CA ASP A 164 -18.53 -9.24 -1.98
C ASP A 164 -17.11 -9.16 -1.41
N THR A 165 -17.04 -8.68 -0.18
CA THR A 165 -15.78 -8.42 0.54
C THR A 165 -15.41 -9.55 1.52
N THR A 166 -16.21 -10.64 1.58
CA THR A 166 -16.17 -11.57 2.71
C THR A 166 -15.29 -12.82 2.51
N ASN A 167 -14.80 -13.06 1.29
CA ASN A 167 -14.20 -14.34 0.91
C ASN A 167 -12.68 -14.33 0.73
N ILE A 168 -12.00 -13.21 1.01
CA ILE A 168 -10.54 -13.08 0.88
C ILE A 168 -9.93 -12.75 2.23
N ILE A 169 -9.05 -13.63 2.70
CA ILE A 169 -8.34 -13.42 3.97
C ILE A 169 -6.99 -12.78 3.66
N ASN A 170 -6.85 -11.51 4.03
CA ASN A 170 -5.62 -10.75 3.89
C ASN A 170 -4.88 -10.68 5.23
N THR A 171 -3.80 -11.45 5.39
CA THR A 171 -3.16 -11.65 6.71
C THR A 171 -1.92 -10.79 6.96
N ASN A 172 -1.39 -10.05 5.97
CA ASN A 172 -0.05 -9.46 6.13
C ASN A 172 0.27 -8.29 5.17
N VAL A 173 -0.37 -7.14 5.35
CA VAL A 173 -0.33 -6.04 4.36
C VAL A 173 -0.15 -4.65 4.98
N ASP A 174 0.53 -4.56 6.12
CA ASP A 174 0.95 -3.25 6.62
C ASP A 174 2.23 -2.82 5.91
N PHE A 175 2.25 -1.55 5.53
CA PHE A 175 3.33 -0.89 4.80
C PHE A 175 3.63 0.46 5.49
N ASP A 176 4.89 0.74 5.76
CA ASP A 176 5.34 1.96 6.40
C ASP A 176 6.07 2.86 5.39
N ILE A 177 5.86 4.17 5.51
CA ILE A 177 6.64 5.19 4.81
C ILE A 177 7.64 5.74 5.81
N ILE A 178 8.90 5.39 5.62
CA ILE A 178 10.01 5.73 6.51
C ILE A 178 10.73 6.99 6.01
N PRO A 179 11.38 7.76 6.90
CA PRO A 179 12.14 8.92 6.48
C PRO A 179 13.30 8.53 5.55
N GLY A 180 13.71 9.47 4.71
CA GLY A 180 14.92 9.34 3.90
C GLY A 180 16.21 9.47 4.71
N PRO A 181 17.37 9.40 4.03
CA PRO A 181 18.65 9.70 4.65
C PRO A 181 18.66 11.10 5.26
N LEU A 182 19.45 11.29 6.33
CA LEU A 182 19.73 12.61 6.89
C LEU A 182 20.19 13.58 5.78
N ASP A 183 19.55 14.73 5.73
CA ASP A 183 19.86 15.82 4.80
C ASP A 183 20.33 17.07 5.55
N HIS A 184 19.59 17.49 6.58
CA HIS A 184 19.90 18.71 7.33
C HIS A 184 19.41 18.66 8.78
N PHE A 185 19.78 19.67 9.56
CA PHE A 185 19.33 19.85 10.94
C PHE A 185 18.51 21.13 11.06
N VAL A 186 17.41 21.09 11.82
CA VAL A 186 16.50 22.23 12.00
C VAL A 186 16.32 22.53 13.48
N TYR A 187 16.42 23.81 13.85
CA TYR A 187 15.97 24.29 15.15
C TYR A 187 14.45 24.31 15.18
N THR A 188 13.84 23.44 15.99
CA THR A 188 12.41 23.46 16.29
C THR A 188 12.11 24.20 17.59
N THR A 189 13.13 24.44 18.43
CA THR A 189 13.13 25.52 19.43
C THR A 189 14.39 26.37 19.28
N ASN A 190 14.19 27.67 19.03
CA ASN A 190 15.27 28.65 18.94
C ASN A 190 15.73 29.12 20.32
N PRO A 191 16.97 29.61 20.46
CA PRO A 191 17.39 30.38 21.62
C PRO A 191 16.43 31.54 21.91
N GLY A 192 16.36 31.95 23.17
CA GLY A 192 15.66 33.16 23.56
C GLY A 192 16.26 34.41 22.93
N ALA A 193 15.46 35.47 22.83
CA ALA A 193 15.93 36.78 22.36
C ALA A 193 17.01 37.40 23.28
N THR A 194 17.17 36.88 24.49
CA THR A 194 18.21 37.28 25.43
C THR A 194 18.61 36.05 26.25
N GLU A 195 19.90 35.80 26.31
CA GLU A 195 20.48 34.71 27.09
C GLU A 195 21.39 35.26 28.18
N THR A 196 21.50 34.53 29.30
CA THR A 196 22.44 34.91 30.38
C THR A 196 23.82 34.41 30.02
N ALA A 197 24.82 35.29 30.01
CA ALA A 197 26.21 34.88 29.75
C ALA A 197 26.67 33.78 30.71
N GLY A 198 27.22 32.69 30.16
CA GLY A 198 27.61 31.49 30.92
C GLY A 198 26.43 30.64 31.42
N GLY A 199 25.19 31.03 31.12
CA GLY A 199 24.01 30.22 31.31
C GLY A 199 23.80 29.23 30.16
N ALA A 200 22.98 28.21 30.41
CA ALA A 200 22.59 27.25 29.40
C ALA A 200 21.66 27.88 28.35
N ILE A 201 21.94 27.64 27.07
CA ILE A 201 21.04 28.04 25.99
C ILE A 201 20.12 26.85 25.66
N ALA A 202 18.81 27.03 25.87
CA ALA A 202 17.83 26.01 25.54
C ALA A 202 17.53 26.02 24.04
N VAL A 203 17.78 24.89 23.38
CA VAL A 203 17.44 24.65 21.98
C VAL A 203 16.91 23.24 21.82
N PHE A 204 16.06 23.06 20.80
CA PHE A 204 15.60 21.75 20.37
C PHE A 204 15.89 21.66 18.88
N ILE A 205 16.65 20.63 18.48
CA ILE A 205 17.13 20.45 17.11
C ILE A 205 16.72 19.07 16.63
N GLU A 206 16.24 18.98 15.39
CA GLU A 206 15.84 17.74 14.76
C GLU A 206 16.70 17.47 13.52
N ALA A 207 17.05 16.20 13.35
CA ALA A 207 17.60 15.63 12.12
C ALA A 207 16.47 15.41 11.11
N ARG A 208 16.59 16.02 9.93
CA ARG A 208 15.58 15.99 8.88
C ARG A 208 16.10 15.37 7.60
N ASP A 209 15.22 14.69 6.86
CA ASP A 209 15.49 14.28 5.48
C ASP A 209 15.20 15.44 4.50
N SER A 210 15.42 15.21 3.20
CA SER A 210 15.21 16.23 2.16
C SER A 210 13.74 16.63 1.96
N ASN A 211 12.80 15.91 2.58
CA ASN A 211 11.36 16.18 2.55
C ASN A 211 10.85 16.72 3.91
N ASP A 212 11.75 17.15 4.79
CA ASP A 212 11.48 17.66 6.14
C ASP A 212 10.87 16.63 7.12
N ASN A 213 10.99 15.33 6.86
CA ASN A 213 10.60 14.30 7.82
C ASN A 213 11.65 14.15 8.92
N LEU A 214 11.22 13.85 10.15
CA LEU A 214 12.12 13.48 11.23
C LEU A 214 12.83 12.17 10.91
N VAL A 215 14.17 12.19 10.90
CA VAL A 215 14.99 10.99 10.73
C VAL A 215 15.18 10.33 12.09
N ASP A 216 14.13 9.66 12.55
CA ASP A 216 14.02 9.05 13.87
C ASP A 216 14.99 7.88 14.13
N THR A 217 15.74 7.47 13.11
CA THR A 217 16.82 6.47 13.22
C THR A 217 18.20 7.09 13.37
N TYR A 218 18.34 8.41 13.21
CA TYR A 218 19.63 9.08 13.31
C TYR A 218 20.14 9.05 14.76
N VAL A 219 21.28 8.40 14.93
CA VAL A 219 22.05 8.38 16.17
C VAL A 219 23.48 8.75 15.82
N GLY A 220 23.90 9.95 16.18
CA GLY A 220 25.23 10.41 15.80
C GLY A 220 25.56 11.82 16.27
N PRO A 221 26.86 12.15 16.30
CA PRO A 221 27.29 13.50 16.56
C PRO A 221 26.99 14.40 15.35
N ALA A 222 26.53 15.63 15.59
CA ALA A 222 26.64 16.73 14.63
C ALA A 222 27.72 17.70 15.10
N VAL A 223 28.65 18.05 14.22
CA VAL A 223 29.72 19.00 14.53
C VAL A 223 29.19 20.42 14.39
N ILE A 224 29.35 21.21 15.45
CA ILE A 224 28.99 22.63 15.47
C ILE A 224 30.25 23.45 15.24
N SER A 225 30.16 24.43 14.35
CA SER A 225 31.23 25.38 14.11
C SER A 225 30.68 26.78 13.83
N ASP A 226 31.24 27.80 14.47
CA ASP A 226 30.98 29.19 14.12
C ASP A 226 31.99 29.68 13.07
N THR A 227 31.48 30.08 11.90
CA THR A 227 32.30 30.64 10.81
C THR A 227 32.44 32.16 10.89
N THR A 228 31.62 32.81 11.71
CA THR A 228 31.62 34.28 11.87
C THR A 228 32.66 34.75 12.88
N GLY A 229 33.13 33.84 13.75
CA GLY A 229 34.04 34.15 14.85
C GLY A 229 33.43 35.07 15.91
N THR A 230 32.10 35.15 15.95
CA THR A 230 31.33 35.98 16.89
C THR A 230 30.89 35.20 18.12
N ILE A 231 30.86 33.86 18.02
CA ILE A 231 30.58 32.94 19.11
C ILE A 231 31.93 32.55 19.73
N SER A 232 32.11 32.91 21.00
CA SER A 232 33.21 32.44 21.83
C SER A 232 32.62 31.50 22.87
N GLU A 233 32.71 30.19 22.63
CA GLU A 233 32.22 29.15 23.55
C GLU A 233 33.12 29.11 24.81
N GLY A 234 32.87 30.02 25.76
CA GLY A 234 33.57 30.09 27.05
C GLY A 234 35.10 30.27 26.99
N SER A 235 35.76 30.10 28.14
CA SER A 235 37.24 30.09 28.23
C SER A 235 37.83 28.88 27.50
N ALA A 236 39.10 28.94 27.12
CA ALA A 236 39.81 27.85 26.44
C ALA A 236 39.50 26.46 27.03
N GLY A 237 38.75 25.65 26.28
CA GLY A 237 38.58 24.21 26.51
C GLY A 237 37.20 23.70 26.92
N GLY A 238 36.08 24.30 26.52
CA GLY A 238 34.76 23.70 26.86
C GLY A 238 33.67 23.75 25.81
N GLY A 239 33.91 24.36 24.66
CA GLY A 239 32.89 24.49 23.64
C GLY A 239 32.28 23.16 23.19
N VAL A 240 30.95 23.09 23.13
CA VAL A 240 30.24 21.93 22.59
C VAL A 240 30.30 21.98 21.07
N THR A 241 31.44 21.55 20.54
CA THR A 241 31.65 21.42 19.10
C THR A 241 30.98 20.17 18.53
N SER A 242 30.29 19.39 19.36
CA SER A 242 29.61 18.15 18.97
C SER A 242 28.39 17.92 19.84
N ILE A 243 27.20 17.90 19.23
CA ILE A 243 25.96 17.49 19.89
C ILE A 243 25.58 16.08 19.45
N VAL A 244 24.99 15.28 20.33
CA VAL A 244 24.61 13.88 20.04
C VAL A 244 23.10 13.80 19.88
N PHE A 245 22.65 13.31 18.73
CA PHE A 245 21.24 13.03 18.48
C PHE A 245 20.89 11.61 18.93
N ILE A 246 19.69 11.45 19.49
CA ILE A 246 19.08 10.17 19.80
C ILE A 246 17.69 10.18 19.17
N GLY A 247 17.44 9.22 18.29
CA GLY A 247 16.16 9.16 17.59
C GLY A 247 15.90 10.37 16.71
N GLY A 248 16.95 10.94 16.11
CA GLY A 248 16.84 12.17 15.31
C GLY A 248 16.62 13.45 16.11
N GLU A 249 16.56 13.40 17.44
CA GLU A 249 16.30 14.58 18.28
C GLU A 249 17.51 14.93 19.15
N TYR A 250 17.69 16.23 19.36
CA TYR A 250 18.58 16.82 20.35
C TYR A 250 17.80 17.85 21.17
N ASP A 251 17.71 17.63 22.48
CA ASP A 251 16.86 18.42 23.38
C ASP A 251 17.63 19.27 24.41
N GLY A 252 18.96 19.34 24.27
CA GLY A 252 19.82 20.04 25.20
C GLY A 252 19.87 19.43 26.61
N THR A 253 19.15 18.34 26.90
CA THR A 253 19.23 17.64 28.20
C THR A 253 20.47 16.75 28.31
N GLY A 254 21.07 16.38 27.16
CA GLY A 254 22.33 15.63 27.06
C GLY A 254 23.60 16.48 26.92
N GLY A 255 23.47 17.81 26.81
CA GLY A 255 24.61 18.71 26.64
C GLY A 255 24.15 20.16 26.60
N THR A 256 24.72 21.01 27.45
CA THR A 256 24.45 22.44 27.45
C THR A 256 25.28 23.10 26.36
N LEU A 257 24.66 23.80 25.41
CA LEU A 257 25.39 24.75 24.56
C LEU A 257 25.77 25.96 25.43
N TYR A 258 27.06 26.25 25.55
CA TYR A 258 27.64 27.33 26.36
C TYR A 258 28.17 28.47 25.51
#